data_AF-A0A660W4L6-F1
#
_entry.id   AF-A0A660W4L6-F1
#
_cell.length_a   1.000
_cell.length_b   1.000
_cell.length_c   1.000
_cell.angle_alpha   90.00
_cell.angle_beta   90.00
_cell.angle_gamma   90.00
#
_symmetry.space_group_name_H-M   'P 1'
#
loop_
_entity.id
_entity.type
_entity.pdbx_description
1 polymer ?
#
loop_
_entity_poly.entity_id
_entity_poly.type
_entity_poly.pdbx_seq_one_letter_code
_entity_poly.pdbx_strand_id
1 'polypeptide(L)'
;MKYFSRSLQYLKPYRTRLAISIVCVLFIAVLWGGGLGMMLPGMKILTSDEGLHGWAQNTMISDRLDGRVVREIIPAGTDIDGQNISLVLRVVAVDRTGRAQAGGLIVGDWLLGLVDPTDGKREYLRGDELSKQLARWDYETRRVKLIVYNPASQASGQSRLVPIKLHRLKRKARLLGRLTSYIPSPQDGSGRVPMLWWLIGLVCAMTLLRNGLRFIQEYLVQTAVLRGMWDLREHCYNSALRQPITFFAEHGTTDTMSRFVQDSSELGRAQMTLFGKTLVEPAKAVASLVGAFVISWQMTLIALVAGP
;
A
#
# COMPACT_ATOMS: atom_id res chain seq x y z
N MET A 1 23.84 31.81 6.23
CA MET A 1 22.41 31.68 5.85
C MET A 1 21.77 32.95 5.27
N LYS A 2 22.01 34.15 5.82
CA LYS A 2 21.35 35.40 5.36
C LYS A 2 21.47 35.66 3.84
N TYR A 3 22.64 35.44 3.25
CA TYR A 3 22.86 35.64 1.80
C TYR A 3 22.11 34.63 0.93
N PHE A 4 22.08 33.35 1.33
CA PHE A 4 21.29 32.33 0.65
C PHE A 4 19.79 32.61 0.72
N SER A 5 19.29 33.03 1.90
CA SER A 5 17.87 33.42 2.03
C SER A 5 17.52 34.61 1.14
N ARG A 6 18.42 35.59 0.99
CA ARG A 6 18.23 36.69 0.02
C ARG A 6 18.22 36.18 -1.42
N SER A 7 19.06 35.22 -1.79
CA SER A 7 19.07 34.70 -3.17
C SER A 7 17.76 33.99 -3.55
N LEU A 8 17.03 33.42 -2.57
CA LEU A 8 15.71 32.82 -2.82
C LEU A 8 14.65 33.83 -3.30
N GLN A 9 14.84 35.13 -3.06
CA GLN A 9 13.90 36.14 -3.55
C GLN A 9 13.83 36.18 -5.08
N TYR A 10 14.91 35.81 -5.77
CA TYR A 10 14.96 35.71 -7.24
C TYR A 10 14.17 34.50 -7.78
N LEU A 11 13.73 33.59 -6.91
CA LEU A 11 12.84 32.49 -7.29
C LEU A 11 11.36 32.86 -7.16
N LYS A 12 11.01 33.98 -6.52
CA LYS A 12 9.61 34.42 -6.34
C LYS A 12 8.83 34.56 -7.65
N PRO A 13 9.39 35.11 -8.75
CA PRO A 13 8.68 35.17 -10.04
C PRO A 13 8.30 33.79 -10.58
N TYR A 14 9.09 32.76 -10.23
CA TYR A 14 8.91 31.38 -10.68
C TYR A 14 8.18 30.49 -9.65
N ARG A 15 7.48 31.10 -8.68
CA ARG A 15 6.74 30.39 -7.61
C ARG A 15 5.73 29.37 -8.11
N THR A 16 5.11 29.60 -9.27
CA THR A 16 4.15 28.66 -9.86
C THR A 16 4.81 27.35 -10.26
N ARG A 17 6.02 27.40 -10.82
CA ARG A 17 6.81 26.22 -11.17
C ARG A 17 7.22 25.43 -9.93
N LEU A 18 7.64 26.13 -8.87
CA LEU A 18 7.99 25.52 -7.59
C LEU A 18 6.76 24.93 -6.89
N ALA A 19 5.59 25.59 -6.98
CA ALA A 19 4.35 25.04 -6.42
C ALA A 19 3.92 23.75 -7.13
N ILE A 20 3.97 23.73 -8.46
CA ILE A 20 3.67 22.53 -9.25
C ILE A 20 4.68 21.42 -8.92
N SER A 21 5.96 21.74 -8.78
CA SER A 21 6.98 20.74 -8.45
C SER A 21 6.73 20.12 -7.07
N ILE A 22 6.33 20.90 -6.06
CA ILE A 22 5.94 20.41 -4.73
C ILE A 22 4.73 19.47 -4.82
N VAL A 23 3.72 19.82 -5.63
CA VAL A 23 2.58 18.92 -5.85
C VAL A 23 3.04 17.60 -6.48
N CYS A 24 3.93 17.63 -7.47
CA CYS A 24 4.54 16.42 -8.03
C CYS A 24 5.29 15.62 -6.96
N VAL A 25 6.00 16.25 -6.02
CA VAL A 25 6.68 15.56 -4.91
C VAL A 25 5.67 14.77 -4.06
N LEU A 26 4.52 15.36 -3.73
CA LEU A 26 3.48 14.67 -2.96
C LEU A 26 2.98 13.42 -3.69
N PHE A 27 2.70 13.52 -5.00
CA PHE A 27 2.29 12.36 -5.80
C PHE A 27 3.39 11.30 -5.91
N ILE A 28 4.65 11.70 -6.11
CA ILE A 28 5.80 10.78 -6.13
C ILE A 28 5.91 10.03 -4.80
N ALA A 29 5.72 10.72 -3.68
CA ALA A 29 5.79 10.13 -2.34
C ALA A 29 4.68 9.10 -2.12
N VAL A 30 3.43 9.42 -2.52
CA VAL A 30 2.30 8.49 -2.46
C VAL A 30 2.53 7.25 -3.34
N LEU A 31 3.00 7.43 -4.58
CA LEU A 31 3.31 6.31 -5.48
C LEU A 31 4.45 5.43 -4.93
N TRP A 32 5.40 6.01 -4.19
CA TRP A 32 6.46 5.26 -3.52
C TRP A 32 5.92 4.39 -2.38
N GLY A 33 5.07 4.96 -1.52
CA GLY A 33 4.39 4.21 -0.45
C GLY A 33 3.46 3.12 -0.99
N GLY A 34 2.73 3.40 -2.07
CA GLY A 34 1.88 2.41 -2.76
C GLY A 34 2.66 1.23 -3.31
N GLY A 35 3.88 1.46 -3.82
CA GLY A 35 4.77 0.41 -4.30
C GLY A 35 5.13 -0.62 -3.23
N LEU A 36 5.40 -0.19 -1.99
CA LEU A 36 5.63 -1.11 -0.86
C LEU A 36 4.39 -1.95 -0.55
N GLY A 37 3.20 -1.34 -0.63
CA GLY A 37 1.93 -2.04 -0.42
C GLY A 37 1.67 -3.17 -1.43
N MET A 38 2.22 -3.07 -2.65
CA MET A 38 2.07 -4.09 -3.69
C MET A 38 2.92 -5.35 -3.46
N MET A 39 3.87 -5.32 -2.53
CA MET A 39 4.71 -6.48 -2.20
C MET A 39 3.89 -7.62 -1.60
N LEU A 40 2.95 -7.31 -0.69
CA LEU A 40 2.12 -8.32 -0.04
C LEU A 40 1.21 -9.07 -1.03
N PRO A 41 0.46 -8.39 -1.92
CA PRO A 41 -0.25 -9.04 -3.01
C PRO A 41 0.64 -9.90 -3.90
N GLY A 42 1.81 -9.38 -4.30
CA GLY A 42 2.75 -10.12 -5.13
C GLY A 42 3.21 -11.43 -4.47
N MET A 43 3.59 -11.37 -3.20
CA MET A 43 3.95 -12.55 -2.40
C MET A 43 2.77 -13.53 -2.30
N LYS A 44 1.55 -13.05 -2.06
CA LYS A 44 0.38 -13.93 -1.99
C LYS A 44 0.09 -14.63 -3.31
N ILE A 45 0.28 -13.99 -4.46
CA ILE A 45 0.07 -14.65 -5.76
C ILE A 45 1.15 -15.70 -6.02
N LEU A 46 2.40 -15.45 -5.63
CA LEU A 46 3.53 -16.34 -5.90
C LEU A 46 3.62 -17.53 -4.95
N THR A 47 3.41 -17.32 -3.66
CA THR A 47 3.77 -18.29 -2.62
C THR A 47 2.58 -19.01 -2.00
N SER A 48 1.37 -18.46 -2.09
CA SER A 48 0.22 -19.02 -1.39
C SER A 48 -0.71 -19.81 -2.30
N ASP A 49 -1.15 -20.98 -1.84
CA ASP A 49 -2.10 -21.81 -2.58
C ASP A 49 -3.48 -21.16 -2.76
N GLU A 50 -3.83 -20.28 -1.83
CA GLU A 50 -5.07 -19.49 -1.86
C GLU A 50 -5.05 -18.34 -2.88
N GLY A 51 -3.86 -17.85 -3.26
CA GLY A 51 -3.67 -16.66 -4.08
C GLY A 51 -4.21 -15.37 -3.43
N LEU A 52 -4.16 -14.26 -4.16
CA LEU A 52 -4.60 -12.95 -3.64
C LEU A 52 -6.11 -12.91 -3.35
N HIS A 53 -6.94 -13.47 -4.23
CA HIS A 53 -8.39 -13.51 -4.03
C HIS A 53 -8.78 -14.38 -2.84
N GLY A 54 -8.16 -15.54 -2.68
CA GLY A 54 -8.40 -16.41 -1.53
C GLY A 54 -7.97 -15.76 -0.23
N TRP A 55 -6.81 -15.10 -0.22
CA TRP A 55 -6.38 -14.33 0.94
C TRP A 55 -7.35 -13.20 1.31
N ALA A 56 -7.87 -12.46 0.32
CA ALA A 56 -8.84 -11.39 0.55
C ALA A 56 -10.18 -11.94 1.06
N GLN A 57 -10.68 -13.03 0.48
CA GLN A 57 -11.89 -13.72 0.94
C GLN A 57 -11.72 -14.22 2.37
N ASN A 58 -10.61 -14.89 2.68
CA ASN A 58 -10.31 -15.39 4.02
C ASN A 58 -10.19 -14.25 5.04
N THR A 59 -9.60 -13.11 4.65
CA THR A 59 -9.54 -11.90 5.49
C THR A 59 -10.94 -11.33 5.75
N MET A 60 -11.80 -11.27 4.73
CA MET A 60 -13.18 -10.81 4.87
C MET A 60 -14.01 -11.72 5.78
N ILE A 61 -13.89 -13.04 5.62
CA ILE A 61 -14.58 -14.03 6.46
C ILE A 61 -14.06 -13.97 7.88
N SER A 62 -12.74 -13.89 8.05
CA SER A 62 -12.13 -13.82 9.37
C SER A 62 -12.60 -12.59 10.14
N ASP A 63 -12.72 -11.45 9.45
CA ASP A 63 -13.34 -10.27 10.04
C ASP A 63 -14.78 -10.59 10.44
N ARG A 64 -15.64 -11.07 9.52
CA ARG A 64 -17.08 -11.34 9.79
C ARG A 64 -17.36 -12.35 10.91
N LEU A 65 -16.47 -13.32 11.10
CA LEU A 65 -16.62 -14.38 12.10
C LEU A 65 -16.09 -13.96 13.48
N ASP A 66 -15.38 -12.83 13.60
CA ASP A 66 -14.59 -12.50 14.78
C ASP A 66 -13.63 -13.67 15.14
N GLY A 67 -12.92 -14.21 14.13
CA GLY A 67 -12.01 -15.35 14.26
C GLY A 67 -11.15 -15.55 13.02
N ARG A 68 -10.01 -16.23 13.13
CA ARG A 68 -9.10 -16.46 11.99
C ARG A 68 -9.36 -17.82 11.35
N VAL A 69 -9.62 -17.81 10.04
CA VAL A 69 -9.75 -19.03 9.23
C VAL A 69 -8.63 -19.11 8.18
N VAL A 70 -8.16 -20.33 7.91
CA VAL A 70 -7.14 -20.62 6.91
C VAL A 70 -7.57 -21.83 6.09
N ARG A 71 -7.23 -21.84 4.79
CA ARG A 71 -7.47 -23.00 3.92
C ARG A 71 -6.52 -24.13 4.27
N GLU A 72 -7.06 -25.33 4.43
CA GLU A 72 -6.30 -26.56 4.72
C GLU A 72 -6.71 -27.66 3.74
N ILE A 73 -5.70 -28.33 3.18
CA ILE A 73 -5.90 -29.48 2.29
C ILE A 73 -6.08 -30.72 3.17
N ILE A 74 -7.15 -31.46 2.95
CA ILE A 74 -7.44 -32.69 3.69
C ILE A 74 -6.69 -33.87 3.04
N PRO A 75 -6.09 -34.78 3.84
CA PRO A 75 -5.51 -36.02 3.32
C PRO A 75 -6.52 -36.84 2.50
N ALA A 76 -6.07 -37.38 1.36
CA ALA A 76 -6.91 -38.16 0.47
C ALA A 76 -7.51 -39.39 1.19
N GLY A 77 -8.80 -39.65 0.98
CA GLY A 77 -9.53 -40.78 1.59
C GLY A 77 -10.20 -40.47 2.93
N THR A 78 -10.17 -39.22 3.39
CA THR A 78 -10.96 -38.78 4.55
C THR A 78 -12.41 -38.59 4.13
N ASP A 79 -13.28 -39.50 4.55
CA ASP A 79 -14.72 -39.38 4.33
C ASP A 79 -15.38 -38.68 5.52
N ILE A 80 -16.05 -37.56 5.24
CA ILE A 80 -16.80 -36.80 6.25
C ILE A 80 -18.25 -36.71 5.77
N ASP A 81 -19.17 -37.33 6.50
CA ASP A 81 -20.59 -37.40 6.14
C ASP A 81 -20.87 -37.96 4.72
N GLY A 82 -20.04 -38.89 4.22
CA GLY A 82 -20.19 -39.47 2.89
C GLY A 82 -19.71 -38.56 1.75
N GLN A 83 -18.97 -37.50 2.06
CA GLN A 83 -18.47 -36.51 1.10
C GLN A 83 -16.94 -36.51 1.06
N ASN A 84 -16.39 -36.58 -0.15
CA ASN A 84 -14.96 -36.49 -0.40
C ASN A 84 -14.58 -35.03 -0.72
N ILE A 85 -14.21 -34.27 0.31
CA ILE A 85 -13.84 -32.85 0.19
C ILE A 85 -12.33 -32.71 0.35
N SER A 86 -11.64 -32.18 -0.66
CA SER A 86 -10.18 -32.05 -0.67
C SER A 86 -9.64 -30.78 0.02
N LEU A 87 -10.47 -29.76 0.21
CA LEU A 87 -10.07 -28.47 0.76
C LEU A 87 -11.16 -27.93 1.70
N VAL A 88 -10.77 -27.54 2.91
CA VAL A 88 -11.67 -26.96 3.92
C VAL A 88 -11.12 -25.67 4.49
N LEU A 89 -11.98 -24.93 5.21
CA LEU A 89 -11.55 -23.79 6.00
C LEU A 89 -11.38 -24.24 7.45
N ARG A 90 -10.14 -24.26 7.94
CA ARG A 90 -9.84 -24.54 9.35
C ARG A 90 -9.88 -23.26 10.18
N VAL A 91 -10.50 -23.36 11.35
CA VAL A 91 -10.51 -22.32 12.37
C VAL A 91 -9.18 -22.37 13.14
N VAL A 92 -8.38 -21.31 13.02
CA VAL A 92 -7.06 -21.21 13.66
C VAL A 92 -7.12 -20.37 14.93
N ALA A 93 -8.01 -19.39 14.99
CA ALA A 93 -8.23 -18.59 16.17
C ALA A 93 -9.70 -18.17 16.26
N VAL A 94 -10.20 -18.02 17.47
CA VAL A 94 -11.53 -17.49 17.75
C VAL A 94 -11.39 -16.42 18.81
N ASP A 95 -11.97 -15.24 18.59
CA ASP A 95 -11.94 -14.18 19.60
C ASP A 95 -12.82 -14.59 20.78
N ARG A 96 -12.30 -14.42 22.01
CA ARG A 96 -12.96 -14.88 23.24
C ARG A 96 -14.36 -14.32 23.46
N THR A 97 -14.59 -13.09 22.97
CA THR A 97 -15.86 -12.37 23.02
C THR A 97 -16.55 -12.29 21.65
N GLY A 98 -16.01 -13.02 20.66
CA GLY A 98 -16.44 -12.97 19.27
C GLY A 98 -17.69 -13.81 19.01
N ARG A 99 -18.36 -13.53 17.87
CA ARG A 99 -19.59 -14.23 17.48
C ARG A 99 -19.35 -15.68 17.07
N ALA A 100 -18.17 -16.02 16.57
CA ALA A 100 -17.79 -17.40 16.32
C ALA A 100 -17.78 -18.22 17.62
N GLN A 101 -17.25 -17.68 18.72
CA GLN A 101 -17.30 -18.37 20.02
C GLN A 101 -18.74 -18.46 20.56
N ALA A 102 -19.54 -17.40 20.42
CA ALA A 102 -20.95 -17.43 20.81
C ALA A 102 -21.78 -18.46 20.01
N GLY A 103 -21.39 -18.76 18.78
CA GLY A 103 -21.96 -19.86 17.98
C GLY A 103 -21.47 -21.24 18.43
N GLY A 104 -20.33 -21.32 19.12
CA GLY A 104 -19.73 -22.58 19.57
C GLY A 104 -18.59 -23.10 18.69
N LEU A 105 -17.99 -22.26 17.84
CA LEU A 105 -16.78 -22.62 17.07
C LEU A 105 -15.59 -22.73 18.01
N ILE A 106 -14.77 -23.74 17.76
CA ILE A 106 -13.56 -24.04 18.52
C ILE A 106 -12.37 -24.02 17.56
N VAL A 107 -11.19 -23.70 18.09
CA VAL A 107 -9.93 -23.79 17.34
C VAL A 107 -9.70 -25.24 16.91
N GLY A 108 -9.38 -25.45 15.63
CA GLY A 108 -9.20 -26.77 15.03
C GLY A 108 -10.41 -27.27 14.23
N ASP A 109 -11.58 -26.62 14.36
CA ASP A 109 -12.76 -26.97 13.59
C ASP A 109 -12.55 -26.79 12.08
N TRP A 110 -13.06 -27.72 11.29
CA TRP A 110 -13.16 -27.65 9.84
C TRP A 110 -14.56 -27.20 9.42
N LEU A 111 -14.62 -26.13 8.63
CA LEU A 111 -15.86 -25.67 8.01
C LEU A 111 -16.02 -26.38 6.66
N LEU A 112 -17.08 -27.16 6.55
CA LEU A 112 -17.36 -28.05 5.42
C LEU A 112 -18.40 -27.49 4.45
N GLY A 113 -19.18 -26.50 4.89
CA GLY A 113 -20.31 -26.03 4.12
C GLY A 113 -21.28 -25.19 4.93
N LEU A 114 -22.44 -24.97 4.35
CA LEU A 114 -23.52 -24.15 4.88
C LEU A 114 -24.86 -24.82 4.65
N VAL A 115 -25.81 -24.52 5.52
CA VAL A 115 -27.20 -24.92 5.32
C VAL A 115 -27.89 -23.79 4.57
N ASP A 116 -28.46 -24.08 3.40
CA ASP A 116 -29.20 -23.10 2.63
C ASP A 116 -30.38 -22.58 3.48
N PRO A 117 -30.46 -21.28 3.77
CA PRO A 117 -31.52 -20.75 4.60
C PRO A 117 -32.87 -20.61 3.89
N THR A 118 -32.97 -20.85 2.57
CA THR A 118 -34.29 -20.97 1.89
C THR A 118 -34.85 -22.38 1.98
N ASP A 119 -34.05 -23.41 1.71
CA ASP A 119 -34.49 -24.80 1.53
C ASP A 119 -34.08 -25.73 2.70
N GLY A 120 -33.25 -25.25 3.63
CA GLY A 120 -32.79 -26.02 4.79
C GLY A 120 -31.85 -27.17 4.45
N LYS A 121 -31.45 -27.33 3.18
CA LYS A 121 -30.56 -28.39 2.71
C LYS A 121 -29.12 -28.13 3.14
N ARG A 122 -28.41 -29.21 3.50
CA ARG A 122 -26.97 -29.18 3.80
C ARG A 122 -26.19 -29.13 2.47
N GLU A 123 -25.48 -28.04 2.23
CA GLU A 123 -24.63 -27.87 1.06
C GLU A 123 -23.17 -27.98 1.48
N TYR A 124 -22.52 -29.08 1.10
CA TYR A 124 -21.09 -29.29 1.29
C TYR A 124 -20.33 -28.61 0.16
N LEU A 125 -19.43 -27.70 0.52
CA LEU A 125 -18.73 -26.84 -0.42
C LEU A 125 -17.23 -26.98 -0.22
N ARG A 126 -16.48 -27.00 -1.32
CA ARG A 126 -15.03 -26.90 -1.27
C ARG A 126 -14.64 -25.57 -0.61
N GLY A 127 -13.60 -25.56 0.22
CA GLY A 127 -13.26 -24.44 1.10
C GLY A 127 -13.05 -23.09 0.39
N ASP A 128 -12.65 -23.10 -0.89
CA ASP A 128 -12.55 -21.92 -1.74
C ASP A 128 -13.92 -21.38 -2.16
N GLU A 129 -14.84 -22.22 -2.61
CA GLU A 129 -16.21 -21.79 -2.94
C GLU A 129 -16.98 -21.37 -1.68
N LEU A 130 -16.81 -22.11 -0.58
CA LEU A 130 -17.35 -21.73 0.73
C LEU A 130 -16.87 -20.33 1.13
N SER A 131 -15.57 -20.06 0.96
CA SER A 131 -15.00 -18.75 1.29
C SER A 131 -15.58 -17.62 0.42
N LYS A 132 -15.76 -17.90 -0.87
CA LYS A 132 -16.31 -16.95 -1.84
C LYS A 132 -17.78 -16.64 -1.57
N GLN A 133 -18.59 -17.66 -1.25
CA GLN A 133 -19.98 -17.47 -0.87
C GLN A 133 -20.12 -16.68 0.44
N LEU A 134 -19.38 -17.05 1.49
CA LEU A 134 -19.40 -16.34 2.77
C LEU A 134 -18.92 -14.89 2.66
N ALA A 135 -17.95 -14.61 1.78
CA ALA A 135 -17.47 -13.26 1.54
C ALA A 135 -18.54 -12.38 0.86
N ARG A 136 -19.30 -12.94 -0.08
CA ARG A 136 -20.34 -12.26 -0.87
C ARG A 136 -21.66 -12.07 -0.13
N TRP A 137 -21.95 -12.92 0.86
CA TRP A 137 -23.23 -12.89 1.56
C TRP A 137 -23.49 -11.53 2.25
N ASP A 138 -24.61 -10.90 1.94
CA ASP A 138 -25.00 -9.60 2.52
C ASP A 138 -25.51 -9.72 3.97
N TYR A 139 -25.25 -8.68 4.77
CA TYR A 139 -25.33 -8.69 6.23
C TYR A 139 -26.75 -8.56 6.81
N GLU A 140 -27.75 -8.23 5.99
CA GLU A 140 -29.04 -7.76 6.51
C GLU A 140 -30.03 -8.85 6.92
N THR A 141 -29.85 -10.13 6.56
CA THR A 141 -30.97 -11.08 6.74
C THR A 141 -30.73 -12.42 7.40
N ARG A 142 -29.53 -12.98 7.65
CA ARG A 142 -29.48 -14.41 8.04
C ARG A 142 -28.43 -14.78 9.10
N ARG A 143 -28.89 -15.49 10.15
CA ARG A 143 -28.08 -16.41 10.94
C ARG A 143 -27.70 -17.55 9.99
N VAL A 144 -26.41 -17.72 9.71
CA VAL A 144 -25.94 -18.81 8.84
C VAL A 144 -25.65 -20.01 9.73
N LYS A 145 -26.17 -21.18 9.37
CA LYS A 145 -25.77 -22.43 10.03
C LYS A 145 -24.61 -23.00 9.23
N LEU A 146 -23.42 -23.01 9.82
CA LEU A 146 -22.25 -23.65 9.24
C LEU A 146 -22.24 -25.13 9.57
N ILE A 147 -21.82 -25.93 8.61
CA ILE A 147 -21.53 -27.35 8.79
C ILE A 147 -20.08 -27.45 9.27
N VAL A 148 -19.90 -27.92 10.49
CA VAL A 148 -18.60 -27.94 11.17
C VAL A 148 -18.23 -29.36 11.57
N TYR A 149 -17.00 -29.75 11.35
CA TYR A 149 -16.45 -31.02 11.79
C TYR A 149 -15.22 -30.79 12.65
N ASN A 150 -15.11 -31.52 13.76
CA ASN A 150 -13.96 -31.42 14.64
C ASN A 150 -13.07 -32.66 14.44
N PRO A 151 -11.90 -32.54 13.79
CA PRO A 151 -11.02 -33.67 13.52
C PRO A 151 -10.38 -34.25 14.79
N ALA A 152 -10.31 -33.49 15.89
CA ALA A 152 -9.75 -33.97 17.16
C ALA A 152 -10.75 -34.83 17.97
N SER A 153 -12.04 -34.73 17.66
CA SER A 153 -13.10 -35.47 18.35
C SER A 153 -13.50 -36.71 17.54
N GLN A 154 -12.69 -37.77 17.62
CA GLN A 154 -12.92 -39.07 16.94
C GLN A 154 -14.27 -39.76 17.27
N ALA A 155 -15.01 -39.30 18.27
CA ALA A 155 -16.17 -40.01 18.83
C ALA A 155 -17.47 -39.95 17.99
N SER A 156 -17.53 -39.11 16.94
CA SER A 156 -18.70 -39.07 16.06
C SER A 156 -18.26 -38.51 14.72
N GLY A 157 -18.15 -39.34 13.68
CA GLY A 157 -17.82 -38.92 12.31
C GLY A 157 -18.86 -38.01 11.65
N GLN A 158 -19.67 -37.33 12.44
CA GLN A 158 -20.82 -36.52 12.02
C GLN A 158 -20.53 -35.03 12.19
N SER A 159 -20.91 -34.23 11.18
CA SER A 159 -20.86 -32.78 11.29
C SER A 159 -21.90 -32.22 12.28
N ARG A 160 -21.50 -31.16 12.98
CA ARG A 160 -22.37 -30.34 13.83
C ARG A 160 -22.78 -29.07 13.10
N LEU A 161 -24.02 -28.63 13.35
CA LEU A 161 -24.54 -27.38 12.81
C LEU A 161 -24.32 -26.25 13.79
N VAL A 162 -23.56 -25.24 13.38
CA VAL A 162 -23.22 -24.09 14.23
C VAL A 162 -23.88 -22.82 13.68
N PRO A 163 -24.86 -22.23 14.40
CA PRO A 163 -25.48 -20.98 13.99
C PRO A 163 -24.56 -19.80 14.33
N ILE A 164 -24.13 -19.06 13.30
CA ILE A 164 -23.31 -17.86 13.45
C ILE A 164 -24.06 -16.65 12.91
N LYS A 165 -23.99 -15.56 13.67
CA LYS A 165 -24.42 -14.24 13.21
C LYS A 165 -23.22 -13.55 12.54
N LEU A 166 -23.25 -13.41 11.22
CA LEU A 166 -22.25 -12.63 10.49
C LEU A 166 -22.46 -11.14 10.73
N HIS A 167 -21.38 -10.37 10.85
CA HIS A 167 -21.46 -8.91 10.99
C HIS A 167 -20.99 -8.17 9.73
N ARG A 168 -21.16 -6.85 9.73
CA ARG A 168 -20.71 -5.97 8.64
C ARG A 168 -19.19 -5.88 8.60
N LEU A 169 -18.59 -6.01 7.41
CA LEU A 169 -17.15 -5.87 7.20
C LEU A 169 -16.64 -4.51 7.68
N LYS A 170 -15.57 -4.53 8.48
CA LYS A 170 -14.79 -3.36 8.89
C LYS A 170 -14.18 -2.66 7.66
N ARG A 171 -13.80 -1.39 7.82
CA ARG A 171 -13.34 -0.54 6.71
C ARG A 171 -12.16 -1.13 5.93
N LYS A 172 -11.17 -1.72 6.63
CA LYS A 172 -9.99 -2.34 6.01
C LYS A 172 -10.35 -3.56 5.15
N ALA A 173 -11.15 -4.48 5.69
CA ALA A 173 -11.60 -5.68 4.97
C ALA A 173 -12.48 -5.34 3.75
N ARG A 174 -13.31 -4.29 3.87
CA ARG A 174 -14.12 -3.80 2.74
C ARG A 174 -13.27 -3.18 1.63
N LEU A 175 -12.27 -2.37 2.01
CA LEU A 175 -11.34 -1.78 1.05
C LEU A 175 -10.59 -2.88 0.30
N LEU A 176 -10.11 -3.91 1.02
CA LEU A 176 -9.42 -5.03 0.42
C LEU A 176 -10.30 -5.77 -0.59
N GLY A 177 -11.55 -6.09 -0.23
CA GLY A 177 -12.50 -6.74 -1.15
C GLY A 177 -12.78 -5.92 -2.42
N ARG A 178 -12.90 -4.59 -2.29
CA ARG A 178 -13.04 -3.69 -3.45
C ARG A 178 -11.80 -3.70 -4.33
N LEU A 179 -10.61 -3.58 -3.74
CA LEU A 179 -9.36 -3.58 -4.50
C LEU A 179 -9.16 -4.90 -5.23
N THR A 180 -9.48 -6.03 -4.60
CA THR A 180 -9.39 -7.34 -5.27
C THR A 180 -10.41 -7.50 -6.37
N SER A 181 -11.61 -6.89 -6.29
CA SER A 181 -12.60 -7.01 -7.37
C SER A 181 -12.17 -6.38 -8.70
N TYR A 182 -11.23 -5.44 -8.69
CA TYR A 182 -10.64 -4.90 -9.93
C TYR A 182 -9.62 -5.84 -10.57
N ILE A 183 -9.14 -6.84 -9.83
CA ILE A 183 -8.14 -7.79 -10.30
C ILE A 183 -8.88 -9.01 -10.83
N PRO A 184 -8.58 -9.50 -12.05
CA PRO A 184 -9.25 -10.68 -12.60
C PRO A 184 -9.15 -11.88 -11.65
N SER A 185 -10.27 -12.57 -11.39
CA SER A 185 -10.29 -13.79 -10.58
C SER A 185 -10.06 -15.02 -11.46
N PRO A 186 -8.95 -15.76 -11.27
CA PRO A 186 -8.76 -17.01 -11.98
C PRO A 186 -9.74 -18.07 -11.45
N GLN A 187 -10.43 -18.76 -12.36
CA GLN A 187 -11.35 -19.85 -12.02
C GLN A 187 -10.61 -21.17 -11.76
N ASP A 188 -9.36 -21.29 -12.25
CA ASP A 188 -8.53 -22.49 -12.11
C ASP A 188 -7.07 -22.15 -11.76
N GLY A 189 -6.33 -23.13 -11.21
CA GLY A 189 -4.94 -22.98 -10.76
C GLY A 189 -3.95 -22.48 -11.83
N SER A 190 -4.27 -22.68 -13.12
CA SER A 190 -3.51 -22.15 -14.28
C SER A 190 -3.68 -20.64 -14.50
N GLY A 191 -4.70 -20.02 -13.90
CA GLY A 191 -4.99 -18.58 -14.02
C GLY A 191 -4.14 -17.67 -13.13
N ARG A 192 -3.19 -18.21 -12.34
CA ARG A 192 -2.26 -17.41 -11.54
C ARG A 192 -1.31 -16.57 -12.40
N VAL A 193 -0.91 -17.08 -13.57
CA VAL A 193 0.05 -16.40 -14.47
C VAL A 193 -0.51 -15.10 -15.07
N PRO A 194 -1.74 -15.06 -15.63
CA PRO A 194 -2.36 -13.81 -16.08
C PRO A 194 -2.48 -12.75 -14.96
N MET A 195 -2.73 -13.19 -13.72
CA MET A 195 -2.81 -12.31 -12.56
C MET A 195 -1.46 -11.65 -12.23
N LEU A 196 -0.37 -12.41 -12.34
CA LEU A 196 0.99 -11.89 -12.20
C LEU A 196 1.30 -10.86 -13.29
N TRP A 197 0.98 -11.14 -14.54
CA TRP A 197 1.18 -10.17 -15.63
C TRP A 197 0.42 -8.86 -15.41
N TRP A 198 -0.82 -8.95 -14.92
CA TRP A 198 -1.61 -7.77 -14.59
C TRP A 198 -0.98 -6.97 -13.43
N LEU A 199 -0.53 -7.65 -12.36
CA LEU A 199 0.16 -7.01 -11.23
C LEU A 199 1.47 -6.34 -11.69
N ILE A 200 2.28 -7.04 -12.50
CA ILE A 200 3.52 -6.50 -13.07
C ILE A 200 3.20 -5.27 -13.93
N GLY A 201 2.19 -5.35 -14.80
CA GLY A 201 1.73 -4.23 -15.61
C GLY A 201 1.32 -3.02 -14.77
N LEU A 202 0.60 -3.24 -13.66
CA LEU A 202 0.22 -2.19 -12.72
C LEU A 202 1.45 -1.55 -12.05
N VAL A 203 2.39 -2.35 -11.55
CA VAL A 203 3.62 -1.86 -10.90
C VAL A 203 4.51 -1.11 -11.90
N CYS A 204 4.61 -1.60 -13.13
CA CYS A 204 5.28 -0.93 -14.24
C CYS A 204 4.62 0.42 -14.55
N ALA A 205 3.30 0.47 -14.70
CA ALA A 205 2.56 1.70 -14.95
C ALA A 205 2.73 2.73 -13.82
N MET A 206 2.63 2.30 -12.55
CA MET A 206 2.90 3.15 -11.38
C MET A 206 4.33 3.69 -11.39
N THR A 207 5.31 2.85 -11.77
CA THR A 207 6.72 3.25 -11.86
C THR A 207 6.96 4.24 -12.99
N LEU A 208 6.35 4.05 -14.15
CA LEU A 208 6.42 4.97 -15.28
C LEU A 208 5.78 6.32 -14.94
N LEU A 209 4.58 6.31 -14.37
CA LEU A 209 3.91 7.53 -13.91
C LEU A 209 4.78 8.28 -12.89
N ARG A 210 5.36 7.56 -11.92
CA ARG A 210 6.25 8.14 -10.91
C ARG A 210 7.50 8.77 -11.55
N ASN A 211 8.11 8.10 -12.53
CA ASN A 211 9.28 8.64 -13.23
C ASN A 211 8.92 9.84 -14.10
N GLY A 212 7.75 9.85 -14.75
CA GLY A 212 7.24 11.02 -15.47
C GLY A 212 7.03 12.23 -14.56
N LEU A 213 6.39 12.02 -13.40
CA LEU A 213 6.23 13.07 -12.39
C LEU A 213 7.58 13.56 -11.85
N ARG A 214 8.53 12.65 -11.64
CA ARG A 214 9.89 13.01 -11.22
C ARG A 214 10.59 13.88 -12.27
N PHE A 215 10.48 13.52 -13.54
CA PHE A 215 11.04 14.33 -14.63
C PHE A 215 10.42 15.73 -14.67
N ILE A 216 9.09 15.84 -14.59
CA ILE A 216 8.39 17.14 -14.56
C ILE A 216 8.84 17.98 -13.37
N GLN A 217 8.89 17.37 -12.18
CA GLN A 217 9.33 18.03 -10.95
C GLN A 217 10.75 18.57 -11.06
N GLU A 218 11.69 17.73 -11.52
CA GLU A 218 13.11 18.08 -11.65
C GLU A 218 13.31 19.16 -12.72
N TYR A 219 12.63 19.04 -13.86
CA TYR A 219 12.65 20.05 -14.93
C TYR A 219 12.11 21.41 -14.46
N LEU A 220 10.99 21.44 -13.74
CA LEU A 220 10.40 22.69 -13.24
C LEU A 220 11.29 23.37 -12.20
N VAL A 221 11.89 22.59 -11.30
CA VAL A 221 12.86 23.12 -10.32
C VAL A 221 14.09 23.66 -11.04
N GLN A 222 14.67 22.88 -11.96
CA GLN A 222 15.87 23.30 -12.67
C GLN A 222 15.68 24.59 -13.45
N THR A 223 14.59 24.67 -14.21
CA THR A 223 14.30 25.88 -14.99
C THR A 223 13.98 27.09 -14.12
N ALA A 224 13.30 26.90 -12.98
CA ALA A 224 13.05 28.00 -12.03
C ALA A 224 14.35 28.54 -11.42
N VAL A 225 15.25 27.64 -11.02
CA VAL A 225 16.54 28.00 -10.43
C VAL A 225 17.47 28.65 -11.44
N LEU A 226 17.58 28.11 -12.66
CA LEU A 226 18.42 28.70 -13.71
C LEU A 226 17.95 30.11 -14.10
N ARG A 227 16.63 30.33 -14.19
CA ARG A 227 16.09 31.66 -14.46
C ARG A 227 16.32 32.62 -13.29
N GLY A 228 16.08 32.19 -12.06
CA GLY A 228 16.40 33.01 -10.88
C GLY A 228 17.90 33.34 -10.76
N MET A 229 18.77 32.42 -11.19
CA MET A 229 20.21 32.68 -11.28
C MET A 229 20.56 33.71 -12.35
N TRP A 230 19.86 33.65 -13.49
CA TRP A 230 19.99 34.64 -14.56
C TRP A 230 19.66 36.04 -14.04
N ASP A 231 18.50 36.17 -13.36
CA ASP A 231 18.04 37.43 -12.78
C ASP A 231 19.04 37.97 -11.73
N LEU A 232 19.57 37.07 -10.88
CA LEU A 232 20.60 37.44 -9.89
C LEU A 232 21.87 37.96 -10.58
N ARG A 233 22.36 37.25 -11.60
CA ARG A 233 23.58 37.64 -12.32
C ARG A 233 23.39 38.95 -13.08
N GLU A 234 22.23 39.17 -13.69
CA GLU A 234 21.90 40.44 -14.33
C GLU A 234 21.95 41.61 -13.33
N HIS A 235 21.35 41.45 -12.15
CA HIS A 235 21.40 42.48 -11.10
C HIS A 235 22.83 42.74 -10.61
N CYS A 236 23.64 41.69 -10.41
CA CYS A 236 25.04 41.82 -10.02
C CYS A 236 25.87 42.54 -11.10
N TYR A 237 25.67 42.19 -12.37
CA TYR A 237 26.37 42.79 -13.50
C TYR A 237 26.03 44.28 -13.66
N ASN A 238 24.74 44.62 -13.61
CA ASN A 238 24.28 46.01 -13.63
C ASN A 238 24.82 46.83 -12.46
N SER A 239 24.99 46.20 -11.29
CA SER A 239 25.58 46.85 -10.11
C SER A 239 27.08 47.07 -10.27
N ALA A 240 27.80 46.12 -10.88
CA ALA A 240 29.24 46.21 -11.15
C ALA A 240 29.56 47.31 -12.17
N LEU A 241 28.76 47.46 -13.22
CA LEU A 241 28.93 48.50 -14.24
C LEU A 241 28.73 49.94 -13.70
N ARG A 242 28.05 50.10 -12.57
CA ARG A 242 27.80 51.40 -11.94
C ARG A 242 28.85 51.76 -10.88
N GLN A 243 29.82 50.89 -10.60
CA GLN A 243 30.86 51.16 -9.62
C GLN A 243 31.95 52.08 -10.20
N PRO A 244 32.50 53.00 -9.39
CA PRO A 244 33.61 53.84 -9.82
C PRO A 244 34.88 53.02 -10.05
N ILE A 245 35.76 53.49 -10.92
CA ILE A 245 37.03 52.83 -11.25
C ILE A 245 37.91 52.63 -10.00
N THR A 246 37.82 53.52 -9.02
CA THR A 246 38.54 53.43 -7.74
C THR A 246 38.23 52.15 -6.98
N PHE A 247 36.99 51.65 -7.03
CA PHE A 247 36.61 50.39 -6.38
C PHE A 247 37.42 49.20 -6.93
N PHE A 248 37.57 49.14 -8.25
CA PHE A 248 38.33 48.08 -8.92
C PHE A 248 39.85 48.22 -8.74
N ALA A 249 40.34 49.45 -8.55
CA ALA A 249 41.74 49.70 -8.21
C ALA A 249 42.09 49.22 -6.80
N GLU A 250 41.19 49.35 -5.83
CA GLU A 250 41.40 48.91 -4.45
C GLU A 250 41.20 47.41 -4.24
N HIS A 251 40.16 46.81 -4.84
CA HIS A 251 39.75 45.43 -4.55
C HIS A 251 40.21 44.42 -5.62
N GLY A 252 40.67 44.90 -6.77
CA GLY A 252 41.01 44.07 -7.92
C GLY A 252 39.78 43.51 -8.65
N THR A 253 39.88 43.38 -9.97
CA THR A 253 38.80 42.84 -10.82
C THR A 253 38.57 41.34 -10.60
N THR A 254 39.62 40.61 -10.22
CA THR A 254 39.60 39.16 -9.99
C THR A 254 38.67 38.74 -8.85
N ASP A 255 38.64 39.48 -7.72
CA ASP A 255 37.75 39.15 -6.59
C ASP A 255 36.28 39.27 -7.02
N THR A 256 35.93 40.37 -7.69
CA THR A 256 34.57 40.60 -8.18
C THR A 256 34.15 39.51 -9.18
N MET A 257 35.05 39.13 -10.09
CA MET A 257 34.77 38.08 -11.08
C MET A 257 34.64 36.70 -10.41
N SER A 258 35.48 36.39 -9.43
CA SER A 258 35.40 35.14 -8.67
C SER A 258 34.06 35.00 -7.97
N ARG A 259 33.63 36.03 -7.23
CA ARG A 259 32.33 36.04 -6.53
C ARG A 259 31.16 35.98 -7.52
N PHE A 260 31.28 36.67 -8.66
CA PHE A 260 30.27 36.63 -9.71
C PHE A 260 30.12 35.23 -10.32
N VAL A 261 31.21 34.53 -10.61
CA VAL A 261 31.16 33.22 -11.28
C VAL A 261 30.95 32.09 -10.27
N GLN A 262 31.79 32.01 -9.25
CA GLN A 262 31.86 30.90 -8.31
C GLN A 262 30.71 30.96 -7.29
N ASP A 263 30.55 32.06 -6.56
CA ASP A 263 29.51 32.14 -5.52
C ASP A 263 28.10 32.06 -6.11
N SER A 264 27.85 32.68 -7.28
CA SER A 264 26.55 32.57 -7.95
C SER A 264 26.26 31.12 -8.37
N SER A 265 27.26 30.39 -8.87
CA SER A 265 27.10 28.98 -9.23
C SER A 265 26.84 28.11 -8.00
N GLU A 266 27.52 28.37 -6.87
CA GLU A 266 27.25 27.68 -5.61
C GLU A 266 25.85 27.96 -5.08
N LEU A 267 25.37 29.21 -5.15
CA LEU A 267 24.01 29.56 -4.79
C LEU A 267 22.99 28.80 -5.65
N GLY A 268 23.25 28.64 -6.95
CA GLY A 268 22.41 27.88 -7.86
C GLY A 268 22.36 26.40 -7.48
N ARG A 269 23.51 25.78 -7.23
CA ARG A 269 23.59 24.39 -6.76
C ARG A 269 22.84 24.19 -5.45
N ALA A 270 23.00 25.11 -4.49
CA ALA A 270 22.29 25.04 -3.22
C ALA A 270 20.76 25.16 -3.40
N GLN A 271 20.29 26.05 -4.29
CA GLN A 271 18.86 26.17 -4.62
C GLN A 271 18.33 24.90 -5.31
N MET A 272 19.09 24.31 -6.24
CA MET A 272 18.75 23.03 -6.88
C MET A 272 18.60 21.90 -5.86
N THR A 273 19.54 21.78 -4.93
CA THR A 273 19.50 20.74 -3.89
C THR A 273 18.30 20.94 -2.98
N LEU A 274 18.05 22.18 -2.52
CA LEU A 274 16.95 22.52 -1.63
C LEU A 274 15.58 22.14 -2.21
N PHE A 275 15.30 22.56 -3.45
CA PHE A 275 14.00 22.31 -4.08
C PHE A 275 13.91 20.96 -4.80
N GLY A 276 15.04 20.28 -4.98
CA GLY A 276 15.13 18.95 -5.57
C GLY A 276 15.13 17.86 -4.48
N LYS A 277 16.28 17.23 -4.27
CA LYS A 277 16.43 16.03 -3.43
C LYS A 277 15.97 16.25 -1.99
N THR A 278 16.26 17.41 -1.42
CA THR A 278 15.96 17.72 -0.01
C THR A 278 14.46 17.78 0.28
N LEU A 279 13.60 18.10 -0.69
CA LEU A 279 12.15 17.99 -0.53
C LEU A 279 11.65 16.57 -0.84
N VAL A 280 12.21 15.95 -1.87
CA VAL A 280 11.73 14.66 -2.41
C VAL A 280 11.98 13.50 -1.46
N GLU A 281 13.18 13.40 -0.89
CA GLU A 281 13.57 12.25 -0.07
C GLU A 281 12.83 12.19 1.26
N PRO A 282 12.74 13.28 2.06
CA PRO A 282 11.94 13.27 3.28
C PRO A 282 10.45 13.06 3.00
N ALA A 283 9.91 13.62 1.91
CA ALA A 283 8.51 13.39 1.56
C ALA A 283 8.22 11.90 1.31
N LYS A 284 9.12 11.19 0.61
CA LYS A 284 9.01 9.73 0.43
C LYS A 284 9.09 8.98 1.75
N ALA A 285 10.01 9.37 2.63
CA ALA A 285 10.18 8.76 3.95
C ALA A 285 8.93 8.95 4.83
N VAL A 286 8.35 10.15 4.83
CA VAL A 286 7.10 10.43 5.56
C VAL A 286 5.95 9.62 4.96
N ALA A 287 5.80 9.58 3.64
CA ALA A 287 4.73 8.83 2.99
C ALA A 287 4.84 7.31 3.23
N SER A 288 6.05 6.75 3.20
CA SER A 288 6.27 5.33 3.52
C SER A 288 6.00 5.04 5.00
N LEU A 289 6.40 5.92 5.90
CA LEU A 289 6.12 5.79 7.34
C LEU A 289 4.61 5.83 7.62
N VAL A 290 3.89 6.79 7.04
CA VAL A 290 2.43 6.88 7.13
C VAL A 290 1.79 5.60 6.58
N GLY A 291 2.25 5.12 5.42
CA GLY A 291 1.79 3.86 4.85
C GLY A 291 2.00 2.67 5.78
N ALA A 292 3.17 2.58 6.43
CA ALA A 292 3.48 1.53 7.39
C ALA A 292 2.54 1.56 8.61
N PHE A 293 2.29 2.73 9.20
CA PHE A 293 1.34 2.90 10.31
C PHE A 293 -0.08 2.47 9.94
N VAL A 294 -0.52 2.74 8.70
CA VAL A 294 -1.85 2.32 8.21
C VAL A 294 -1.95 0.80 8.12
N ILE A 295 -0.88 0.13 7.69
CA ILE A 295 -0.82 -1.34 7.58
C ILE A 295 -0.77 -1.97 8.98
N SER A 296 0.26 -1.68 9.76
CA SER A 296 0.45 -2.26 11.11
C SER A 296 1.22 -1.31 12.02
N TRP A 297 0.48 -0.47 12.77
CA TRP A 297 1.06 0.47 13.72
C TRP A 297 1.91 -0.19 14.81
N GLN A 298 1.58 -1.42 15.23
CA GLN A 298 2.32 -2.15 16.28
C GLN A 298 3.73 -2.52 15.80
N MET A 299 3.84 -3.11 14.59
CA MET A 299 5.13 -3.49 14.02
C MET A 299 5.96 -2.25 13.66
N THR A 300 5.29 -1.19 13.20
CA THR A 300 5.97 0.08 12.88
C THR A 300 6.54 0.76 14.13
N LEU A 301 5.84 0.76 15.26
CA LEU A 301 6.38 1.31 16.52
C LEU A 301 7.59 0.53 17.01
N ILE A 302 7.53 -0.80 16.98
CA ILE A 302 8.67 -1.64 17.35
C ILE A 302 9.87 -1.32 16.45
N ALA A 303 9.64 -1.21 15.14
CA ALA A 303 10.69 -0.84 14.19
C ALA A 303 11.26 0.56 14.44
N LEU A 304 10.45 1.53 14.86
CA LEU A 304 10.88 2.90 15.16
C LEU A 304 11.72 2.98 16.44
N VAL A 305 11.40 2.16 17.45
CA VAL A 305 12.18 2.08 18.70
C VAL A 305 13.48 1.30 18.49
N ALA A 306 13.45 0.26 17.65
CA ALA A 306 14.64 -0.52 17.32
C ALA A 306 15.57 0.20 16.31
N GLY A 307 15.01 1.10 15.50
CA GLY A 307 15.76 1.95 14.59
C GLY A 307 16.48 3.08 15.33
N PRO A 308 17.67 3.50 14.85
CA PRO A 308 18.39 4.65 15.38
C PRO A 308 17.70 6.00 15.07
#